data_AF-A0A535W5Z9-F1
#
_entry.id   AF-A0A535W5Z9-F1
#
_cell.length_a   1.000
_cell.length_b   1.000
_cell.length_c   1.000
_cell.angle_alpha   90.00
_cell.angle_beta   90.00
_cell.angle_gamma   90.00
#
_symmetry.space_group_name_H-M   'P 1'
#
loop_
_entity.id
_entity.type
_entity.pdbx_description
1 polymer ?
#
loop_
_entity_poly.entity_id
_entity_poly.type
_entity_poly.pdbx_seq_one_letter_code
_entity_poly.pdbx_strand_id
1 'polypeptide(L)'
;MTARDQARRAAQRFGVGERTDAIDPGPSLPDRLTAAREHKGVDLVRAERDTKIRVRYLSALESGDYRDLPGAVYTKGFLRNYAIYLGLDPEDVLRQWRRERGEATAPEPAIVPPRPLAEPARPLNFSPSVVVAALLTAGVVLFFIYLSSQLLRYSRPPDLAVTNPAQAVIDVEESKTSYRLAGTSTAGATISILTPGQEQPYRTTAQSDGTWAIQVDLRRGQNRFEISAVNPETGKEAETPRTVVITVPFLVFQAPTLTVTQPVEGTTYGNGAIAVEGTTTNAQTVMATATFLGAAPGAPAPGASAEPAKGTTMNVAEDGSFEFAPLELTAGRWAITVTATSAQGQTATQTRNIVVAYSGVNLVVAIRGNPAWVKVWVDGELVGPQSGRVFAAGKTITFHGTTSVEVRTGSSGSTHFALNGVSLGVLGKSGVPETWLFKPPDPPVKTQRT
;
A
#
# COMPACT_ATOMS: atom_id res chain seq x y z
N MET A 1 -29.28 -135.50 15.18
CA MET A 1 -28.31 -135.11 14.13
C MET A 1 -28.80 -133.81 13.52
N THR A 2 -28.12 -132.68 13.58
CA THR A 2 -26.81 -132.34 14.16
C THR A 2 -26.80 -130.80 14.21
N ALA A 3 -26.48 -130.24 15.38
CA ALA A 3 -25.35 -129.34 15.59
C ALA A 3 -25.16 -128.34 14.45
N ARG A 4 -25.60 -127.09 14.67
CA ARG A 4 -24.71 -126.01 15.09
C ARG A 4 -23.48 -125.92 14.18
N ASP A 5 -23.40 -124.75 13.58
CA ASP A 5 -22.14 -124.10 13.24
C ASP A 5 -21.53 -124.60 11.91
N GLN A 6 -21.65 -123.79 10.87
CA GLN A 6 -20.52 -122.97 10.45
C GLN A 6 -20.75 -122.35 9.07
N ALA A 7 -20.45 -121.06 9.04
CA ALA A 7 -19.69 -120.41 7.99
C ALA A 7 -20.30 -120.28 6.58
N ARG A 8 -20.50 -118.99 6.28
CA ARG A 8 -20.10 -118.32 5.03
C ARG A 8 -20.98 -118.55 3.79
N ARG A 9 -21.52 -117.39 3.39
CA ARG A 9 -21.60 -116.89 2.01
C ARG A 9 -22.74 -117.45 1.16
N ALA A 10 -23.74 -116.60 1.03
CA ALA A 10 -23.95 -115.74 -0.15
C ALA A 10 -25.33 -115.89 -0.80
N ALA A 11 -25.98 -114.72 -0.84
CA ALA A 11 -26.69 -114.19 -2.00
C ALA A 11 -28.07 -114.76 -2.36
N GLN A 12 -29.02 -113.83 -2.29
CA GLN A 12 -30.12 -113.53 -3.22
C GLN A 12 -31.47 -113.52 -2.50
N ARG A 13 -31.86 -112.35 -2.00
CA ARG A 13 -32.62 -111.31 -2.73
C ARG A 13 -34.08 -111.75 -2.90
N PHE A 14 -34.83 -111.63 -1.82
CA PHE A 14 -36.29 -111.59 -1.88
C PHE A 14 -36.72 -110.24 -2.43
N GLY A 15 -37.43 -110.28 -3.55
CA GLY A 15 -38.17 -109.18 -4.13
C GLY A 15 -39.59 -109.61 -4.43
N VAL A 16 -40.39 -108.59 -4.74
CA VAL A 16 -41.81 -108.57 -5.14
C VAL A 16 -42.77 -108.56 -3.95
N GLY A 17 -43.55 -107.50 -3.68
CA GLY A 17 -43.76 -106.26 -4.44
C GLY A 17 -45.21 -105.84 -4.31
N GLU A 18 -45.52 -105.08 -3.26
CA GLU A 18 -46.84 -104.48 -3.03
C GLU A 18 -46.71 -102.97 -3.26
N ARG A 19 -47.47 -102.46 -4.24
CA ARG A 19 -47.55 -101.03 -4.58
C ARG A 19 -48.38 -100.33 -3.50
N THR A 20 -47.73 -99.47 -2.72
CA THR A 20 -48.37 -98.41 -1.94
C THR A 20 -47.96 -97.07 -2.54
N ASP A 21 -48.95 -96.32 -3.01
CA ASP A 21 -48.81 -94.93 -3.42
C ASP A 21 -48.49 -94.09 -2.18
N ALA A 22 -47.19 -93.88 -1.95
CA ALA A 22 -46.69 -92.98 -0.93
C ALA A 22 -46.77 -91.54 -1.47
N ILE A 23 -47.53 -90.69 -0.76
CA ILE A 23 -47.60 -89.24 -0.94
C ILE A 23 -46.18 -88.69 -0.79
N ASP A 24 -45.60 -88.17 -1.87
CA ASP A 24 -44.29 -87.53 -1.88
C ASP A 24 -44.43 -86.13 -1.22
N PRO A 25 -43.96 -85.90 0.02
CA PRO A 25 -44.01 -84.58 0.60
C PRO A 25 -42.97 -83.72 -0.16
N GLY A 26 -43.42 -82.60 -0.73
CA GLY A 26 -42.53 -81.68 -1.44
C GLY A 26 -41.30 -81.26 -0.60
N PRO A 27 -40.27 -80.65 -1.22
CA PRO A 27 -38.99 -80.38 -0.58
C PRO A 27 -39.14 -79.63 0.75
N SER A 28 -38.38 -80.06 1.76
CA SER A 28 -38.38 -79.44 3.08
C SER A 28 -37.97 -77.96 3.00
N LEU A 29 -38.39 -77.13 3.95
CA LEU A 29 -38.07 -75.70 3.89
C LEU A 29 -36.56 -75.43 3.82
N PRO A 30 -35.68 -76.09 4.59
CA PRO A 30 -34.23 -75.94 4.45
C PRO A 30 -33.73 -76.28 3.03
N ASP A 31 -34.24 -77.35 2.42
CA ASP A 31 -33.87 -77.74 1.04
C ASP A 31 -34.36 -76.71 0.02
N ARG A 32 -35.57 -76.17 0.20
CA ARG A 32 -36.12 -75.10 -0.66
C ARG A 32 -35.28 -73.83 -0.59
N LEU A 33 -34.84 -73.44 0.60
CA LEU A 33 -33.98 -72.26 0.79
C LEU A 33 -32.61 -72.47 0.13
N THR A 34 -32.01 -73.64 0.34
CA THR A 34 -30.71 -74.01 -0.25
C THR A 34 -30.79 -74.01 -1.78
N ALA A 35 -31.80 -74.68 -2.35
CA ALA A 35 -32.00 -74.74 -3.79
C ALA A 35 -32.26 -73.35 -4.40
N ALA A 36 -33.04 -72.50 -3.72
CA ALA A 36 -33.29 -71.14 -4.19
C ALA A 36 -32.02 -70.26 -4.13
N ARG A 37 -31.16 -70.44 -3.12
CA ARG A 37 -29.85 -69.77 -3.04
C ARG A 37 -28.94 -70.21 -4.18
N GLU A 38 -28.85 -71.51 -4.43
CA GLU A 38 -28.02 -72.08 -5.49
C GLU A 38 -28.52 -71.69 -6.88
N HIS A 39 -29.83 -71.70 -7.10
CA HIS A 39 -30.44 -71.21 -8.34
C HIS A 39 -30.16 -69.72 -8.57
N LYS A 40 -30.10 -68.92 -7.49
CA LYS A 40 -29.70 -67.51 -7.56
C LYS A 40 -28.18 -67.32 -7.76
N GLY A 41 -27.38 -68.37 -7.64
CA GLY A 41 -25.93 -68.34 -7.88
C GLY A 41 -25.13 -67.54 -6.85
N VAL A 42 -25.61 -67.49 -5.60
CA VAL A 42 -24.95 -66.73 -4.51
C VAL A 42 -24.45 -67.66 -3.40
N ASP A 43 -23.31 -67.31 -2.81
CA ASP A 43 -22.80 -67.99 -1.61
C ASP A 43 -23.38 -67.35 -0.33
N LEU A 44 -23.21 -68.02 0.82
CA LEU A 44 -23.71 -67.54 2.09
C LEU A 44 -23.07 -66.20 2.51
N VAL A 45 -21.82 -65.95 2.13
CA VAL A 45 -21.08 -64.71 2.44
C VAL A 45 -21.69 -63.52 1.71
N ARG A 46 -22.03 -63.69 0.43
CA ARG A 46 -22.75 -62.71 -0.38
C ARG A 46 -24.15 -62.48 0.15
N ALA A 47 -24.86 -63.55 0.53
CA ALA A 47 -26.18 -63.44 1.15
C ALA A 47 -26.13 -62.69 2.49
N GLU A 48 -25.11 -62.87 3.33
CA GLU A 48 -24.94 -62.09 4.57
C GLU A 48 -24.75 -60.61 4.28
N ARG A 49 -23.89 -60.26 3.32
CA ARG A 49 -23.64 -58.86 2.97
C ARG A 49 -24.91 -58.16 2.50
N ASP A 50 -25.73 -58.84 1.71
CA ASP A 50 -26.90 -58.26 1.06
C ASP A 50 -28.14 -58.24 2.00
N THR A 51 -28.33 -59.28 2.83
CA THR A 51 -29.47 -59.37 3.77
C THR A 51 -29.19 -58.80 5.15
N LYS A 52 -27.92 -58.59 5.49
CA LYS A 52 -27.42 -58.25 6.84
C LYS A 52 -27.70 -59.34 7.90
N ILE A 53 -27.95 -60.57 7.49
CA ILE A 53 -28.10 -61.74 8.36
C ILE A 53 -26.77 -62.49 8.38
N ARG A 54 -26.19 -62.72 9.57
CA ARG A 54 -24.89 -63.38 9.67
C ARG A 54 -24.88 -64.76 8.99
N VAL A 55 -23.78 -65.14 8.32
CA VAL A 55 -23.60 -66.44 7.65
C VAL A 55 -24.02 -67.61 8.56
N ARG A 56 -23.63 -67.58 9.84
CA ARG A 56 -24.00 -68.64 10.81
C ARG A 56 -25.52 -68.87 10.92
N TYR A 57 -26.31 -67.81 10.80
CA TYR A 57 -27.77 -67.90 10.89
C TYR A 57 -28.39 -68.31 9.56
N LEU A 58 -27.84 -67.85 8.43
CA LEU A 58 -28.28 -68.32 7.11
C LEU A 58 -28.00 -69.82 6.94
N SER A 59 -26.81 -70.26 7.37
CA SER A 59 -26.45 -71.67 7.45
C SER A 59 -27.42 -72.46 8.34
N ALA A 60 -27.80 -71.92 9.49
CA ALA A 60 -28.75 -72.56 10.40
C ALA A 60 -30.17 -72.67 9.80
N LEU A 61 -30.58 -71.73 8.94
CA LEU A 61 -31.85 -71.81 8.21
C LEU A 61 -31.80 -72.88 7.09
N GLU A 62 -30.68 -72.96 6.36
CA GLU A 62 -30.46 -73.95 5.29
C GLU A 62 -30.20 -75.37 5.82
N SER A 63 -29.76 -75.52 7.08
CA SER A 63 -29.62 -76.83 7.74
C SER A 63 -30.80 -77.23 8.62
N GLY A 64 -31.77 -76.34 8.81
CA GLY A 64 -32.91 -76.53 9.72
C GLY A 64 -32.57 -76.50 11.21
N ASP A 65 -31.34 -76.14 11.61
CA ASP A 65 -30.96 -76.04 13.04
C ASP A 65 -31.40 -74.70 13.66
N TYR A 66 -32.71 -74.55 13.84
CA TYR A 66 -33.30 -73.33 14.38
C TYR A 66 -32.91 -73.04 15.85
N ARG A 67 -32.23 -73.96 16.55
CA ARG A 67 -31.78 -73.76 17.94
C ARG A 67 -30.63 -72.76 18.04
N ASP A 68 -29.84 -72.64 16.98
CA ASP A 68 -28.71 -71.70 16.90
C ASP A 68 -29.15 -70.25 16.59
N LEU A 69 -30.45 -70.03 16.39
CA LEU A 69 -31.02 -68.72 16.13
C LEU A 69 -31.37 -67.97 17.44
N PRO A 70 -31.31 -66.62 17.47
CA PRO A 70 -31.56 -65.81 18.67
C PRO A 70 -33.00 -65.79 19.20
N GLY A 71 -33.82 -66.79 18.90
CA GLY A 71 -35.24 -66.91 19.28
C GLY A 71 -36.22 -66.73 18.11
N ALA A 72 -37.43 -67.26 18.29
CA ALA A 72 -38.44 -67.42 17.23
C ALA A 72 -38.86 -66.12 16.52
N VAL A 73 -38.85 -64.98 17.23
CA VAL A 73 -39.17 -63.66 16.66
C VAL A 73 -38.13 -63.27 15.60
N TYR A 74 -36.85 -63.49 15.89
CA TYR A 74 -35.75 -63.22 14.95
C TYR A 74 -35.73 -64.23 13.80
N THR A 75 -36.00 -65.51 14.07
CA THR A 75 -36.14 -66.55 13.03
C THR A 75 -37.19 -66.16 11.99
N LYS A 76 -38.36 -65.69 12.42
CA LYS A 76 -39.42 -65.20 11.51
C LYS A 76 -38.95 -64.02 10.66
N GLY A 77 -38.22 -63.08 11.26
CA GLY A 77 -37.63 -61.93 10.56
C GLY A 77 -36.58 -62.35 9.53
N PHE A 78 -35.69 -63.27 9.90
CA PHE A 78 -34.65 -63.80 9.01
C PHE A 78 -35.23 -64.60 7.86
N LEU A 79 -36.19 -65.49 8.11
CA LEU A 79 -36.89 -66.25 7.08
C LEU A 79 -37.60 -65.32 6.07
N ARG A 80 -38.28 -64.27 6.55
CA ARG A 80 -38.94 -63.31 5.68
C ARG A 80 -37.95 -62.55 4.81
N ASN A 81 -36.91 -61.96 5.41
CA ASN A 81 -35.89 -61.19 4.68
C ASN A 81 -35.13 -62.09 3.69
N TYR A 82 -34.80 -63.32 4.10
CA TYR A 82 -34.10 -64.25 3.24
C TYR A 82 -34.98 -64.78 2.09
N ALA A 83 -36.28 -65.03 2.33
CA ALA A 83 -37.23 -65.38 1.27
C ALA A 83 -37.34 -64.26 0.22
N ILE A 84 -37.48 -63.00 0.66
CA ILE A 84 -37.49 -61.82 -0.24
C ILE A 84 -36.20 -61.79 -1.05
N TYR A 85 -35.05 -61.97 -0.40
CA TYR A 85 -33.76 -61.99 -1.09
C TYR A 85 -33.70 -63.13 -2.12
N LEU A 86 -34.16 -64.33 -1.79
CA LEU A 86 -34.12 -65.49 -2.70
C LEU A 86 -35.21 -65.46 -3.80
N GLY A 87 -36.13 -64.49 -3.77
CA GLY A 87 -37.24 -64.40 -4.72
C GLY A 87 -38.35 -65.42 -4.44
N LEU A 88 -38.44 -65.92 -3.21
CA LEU A 88 -39.52 -66.79 -2.73
C LEU A 88 -40.66 -65.96 -2.13
N ASP A 89 -41.89 -66.48 -2.13
CA ASP A 89 -43.01 -65.87 -1.40
C ASP A 89 -42.76 -65.97 0.12
N PRO A 90 -42.58 -64.83 0.83
CA PRO A 90 -42.28 -64.86 2.25
C PRO A 90 -43.40 -65.43 3.10
N GLU A 91 -44.67 -65.26 2.70
CA GLU A 91 -45.80 -65.82 3.45
C GLU A 91 -45.90 -67.34 3.26
N ASP A 92 -45.52 -67.86 2.09
CA ASP A 92 -45.42 -69.30 1.87
C ASP A 92 -44.32 -69.96 2.69
N VAL A 93 -43.13 -69.35 2.69
CA VAL A 93 -41.99 -69.78 3.52
C VAL A 93 -42.37 -69.81 5.00
N LEU A 94 -43.04 -68.78 5.50
CA LEU A 94 -43.47 -68.72 6.89
C LEU A 94 -44.61 -69.71 7.22
N ARG A 95 -45.52 -69.99 6.28
CA ARG A 95 -46.55 -71.03 6.45
C ARG A 95 -45.94 -72.42 6.49
N GLN A 96 -44.96 -72.71 5.62
CA GLN A 96 -44.26 -73.98 5.65
C GLN A 96 -43.46 -74.13 6.93
N TRP A 97 -42.73 -73.11 7.36
CA TRP A 97 -41.99 -73.12 8.62
C TRP A 97 -42.88 -73.44 9.83
N ARG A 98 -44.07 -72.84 9.91
CA ARG A 98 -45.07 -73.15 10.97
C ARG A 98 -45.57 -74.60 10.90
N ARG A 99 -45.87 -75.09 9.68
CA ARG A 99 -46.32 -76.47 9.45
C ARG A 99 -45.25 -77.49 9.85
N GLU A 100 -44.01 -77.30 9.44
CA GLU A 100 -42.88 -78.20 9.74
C GLU A 100 -42.51 -78.22 11.22
N ARG A 101 -42.73 -77.10 11.93
CA ARG A 101 -42.55 -77.03 13.38
C ARG A 101 -43.71 -77.60 14.20
N GLY A 102 -44.78 -78.06 13.56
CA GLY A 102 -45.99 -78.53 14.26
C GLY A 102 -46.75 -77.42 14.99
N GLU A 103 -46.53 -76.15 14.64
CA GLU A 103 -47.30 -75.01 15.17
C GLU A 103 -48.63 -74.91 14.41
N ALA A 104 -49.54 -75.84 14.72
CA ALA A 104 -50.92 -75.80 14.26
C ALA A 104 -51.66 -74.62 14.91
N THR A 105 -52.34 -73.82 14.09
CA THR A 105 -53.28 -72.78 14.52
C THR A 105 -54.40 -73.42 15.36
N ALA A 106 -54.45 -73.12 16.66
CA ALA A 106 -55.52 -73.54 17.55
C ALA A 106 -56.70 -72.54 17.52
N PRO A 107 -57.96 -72.99 17.37
CA PRO A 107 -59.14 -72.29 17.87
C PRO A 107 -59.49 -72.77 19.30
N GLU A 108 -59.76 -71.83 20.21
CA GLU A 108 -60.24 -71.98 21.61
C GLU A 108 -61.66 -72.61 21.72
N PRO A 109 -62.26 -72.88 22.91
CA PRO A 109 -61.78 -72.97 24.32
C PRO A 109 -62.40 -74.16 25.14
N ALA A 110 -61.98 -74.41 26.41
CA ALA A 110 -62.85 -74.90 27.52
C ALA A 110 -62.16 -75.14 28.90
N ILE A 111 -62.59 -74.33 29.90
CA ILE A 111 -62.74 -74.57 31.37
C ILE A 111 -61.63 -74.12 32.39
N VAL A 112 -61.80 -72.87 32.90
CA VAL A 112 -61.84 -72.29 34.30
C VAL A 112 -60.77 -72.70 35.38
N PRO A 113 -60.07 -71.78 36.13
CA PRO A 113 -60.62 -70.79 37.10
C PRO A 113 -59.96 -69.37 37.15
N PRO A 114 -60.50 -68.39 37.92
CA PRO A 114 -60.67 -67.00 37.48
C PRO A 114 -59.51 -66.07 37.81
N ARG A 115 -59.26 -65.06 36.95
CA ARG A 115 -58.60 -63.77 37.26
C ARG A 115 -58.71 -62.82 36.07
N PRO A 116 -58.60 -61.50 36.30
CA PRO A 116 -59.64 -60.52 36.02
C PRO A 116 -59.64 -59.98 34.58
N LEU A 117 -60.75 -59.31 34.27
CA LEU A 117 -61.00 -58.42 33.15
C LEU A 117 -59.74 -57.77 32.57
N ALA A 118 -59.70 -57.77 31.23
CA ALA A 118 -58.88 -56.94 30.37
C ALA A 118 -58.23 -55.72 31.06
N GLU A 119 -56.90 -55.70 31.08
CA GLU A 119 -56.18 -54.44 31.31
C GLU A 119 -56.59 -53.47 30.20
N PRO A 120 -57.15 -52.28 30.55
CA PRO A 120 -57.28 -51.19 29.60
C PRO A 120 -55.87 -50.81 29.13
N ALA A 121 -55.74 -50.28 27.90
CA ALA A 121 -54.47 -49.77 27.38
C ALA A 121 -53.75 -49.01 28.49
N ARG A 122 -52.54 -49.47 28.89
CA ARG A 122 -51.79 -48.91 30.02
C ARG A 122 -51.85 -47.39 29.94
N PRO A 123 -52.59 -46.71 30.83
CA PRO A 123 -52.43 -45.27 30.94
C PRO A 123 -50.97 -45.05 31.32
N LEU A 124 -50.34 -44.00 30.79
CA LEU A 124 -49.05 -43.57 31.32
C LEU A 124 -49.22 -43.36 32.82
N ASN A 125 -48.77 -44.33 33.61
CA ASN A 125 -48.73 -44.19 35.06
C ASN A 125 -47.67 -43.14 35.33
N PHE A 126 -48.11 -41.89 35.51
CA PHE A 126 -47.30 -40.79 36.02
C PHE A 126 -46.95 -41.10 37.47
N SER A 127 -45.98 -42.01 37.68
CA SER A 127 -45.32 -42.13 38.96
C SER A 127 -44.61 -40.80 39.24
N PRO A 128 -44.69 -40.23 40.46
CA PRO A 128 -43.95 -39.03 40.83
C PRO A 128 -42.46 -39.11 40.48
N SER A 129 -41.88 -40.30 40.52
CA SER A 129 -40.48 -40.55 40.13
C SER A 129 -40.19 -40.30 38.65
N VAL A 130 -41.13 -40.59 37.74
CA VAL A 130 -40.97 -40.37 36.29
C VAL A 130 -41.10 -38.87 35.97
N VAL A 131 -42.01 -38.17 36.66
CA VAL A 131 -42.15 -36.71 36.54
C VAL A 131 -40.88 -36.00 37.04
N VAL A 132 -40.36 -36.42 38.20
CA VAL A 132 -39.11 -35.88 38.74
C VAL A 132 -37.91 -36.17 37.83
N ALA A 133 -37.79 -37.38 37.31
CA ALA A 133 -36.72 -37.74 36.37
C ALA A 133 -36.81 -36.94 35.05
N ALA A 134 -38.02 -36.75 34.51
CA ALA A 134 -38.24 -35.94 33.31
C ALA A 134 -37.89 -34.46 33.55
N LEU A 135 -38.29 -33.89 34.70
CA LEU A 135 -37.96 -32.51 35.07
C LEU A 135 -36.46 -32.30 35.28
N LEU A 136 -35.78 -33.25 35.93
CA LEU A 136 -34.31 -33.20 36.08
C LEU A 136 -33.60 -33.28 34.73
N THR A 137 -34.05 -34.16 33.85
CA THR A 137 -33.47 -34.29 32.50
C THR A 137 -33.70 -33.01 31.69
N ALA A 138 -34.90 -32.44 31.75
CA ALA A 138 -35.22 -31.16 31.11
C ALA A 138 -34.37 -30.02 31.68
N GLY A 139 -34.15 -29.98 33.00
CA GLY A 139 -33.29 -29.00 33.67
C GLY A 139 -31.83 -29.11 33.23
N VAL A 140 -31.28 -30.32 33.13
CA VAL A 140 -29.92 -30.57 32.62
C VAL A 140 -29.81 -30.14 31.16
N VAL A 141 -30.79 -30.48 30.31
CA VAL A 141 -30.81 -30.07 28.90
C VAL A 141 -30.88 -28.54 28.77
N LEU A 142 -31.76 -27.87 29.53
CA LEU A 142 -31.84 -26.41 29.56
C LEU A 142 -30.54 -25.76 30.05
N PHE A 143 -29.89 -26.35 31.06
CA PHE A 143 -28.59 -25.90 31.54
C PHE A 143 -27.52 -26.01 30.44
N PHE A 144 -27.42 -27.14 29.75
CA PHE A 144 -26.47 -27.30 28.64
C PHE A 144 -26.80 -26.42 27.44
N ILE A 145 -28.08 -26.18 27.12
CA ILE A 145 -28.50 -25.22 26.08
C ILE A 145 -28.09 -23.80 26.47
N TYR A 146 -28.34 -23.40 27.72
CA TYR A 146 -27.93 -22.11 28.24
C TYR A 146 -26.40 -21.95 28.20
N LEU A 147 -25.66 -22.94 28.72
CA LEU A 147 -24.19 -22.96 28.74
C LEU A 147 -23.62 -22.91 27.31
N SER A 148 -24.18 -23.69 26.38
CA SER A 148 -23.78 -23.68 24.97
C SER A 148 -24.08 -22.34 24.31
N SER A 149 -25.25 -21.74 24.59
CA SER A 149 -25.60 -20.42 24.05
C SER A 149 -24.69 -19.33 24.61
N GLN A 150 -24.33 -19.41 25.89
CA GLN A 150 -23.44 -18.46 26.55
C GLN A 150 -22.04 -18.61 25.96
N LEU A 151 -21.53 -19.84 25.82
CA LEU A 151 -20.23 -20.12 25.21
C LEU A 151 -20.17 -19.63 23.75
N LEU A 152 -21.22 -19.85 22.96
CA LEU A 152 -21.30 -19.38 21.57
C LEU A 152 -21.41 -17.85 21.46
N ARG A 153 -22.10 -17.18 22.39
CA ARG A 153 -22.16 -15.71 22.45
C ARG A 153 -20.81 -15.10 22.81
N TYR A 154 -20.04 -15.73 23.70
CA TYR A 154 -18.67 -15.32 24.05
C TYR A 154 -17.62 -15.71 22.99
N SER A 155 -17.93 -16.62 22.07
CA SER A 155 -16.95 -17.15 21.12
C SER A 155 -16.88 -16.47 19.77
N ARG A 156 -17.75 -15.47 19.48
CA ARG A 156 -17.75 -14.75 18.20
C ARG A 156 -16.53 -13.82 18.12
N PRO A 157 -15.68 -13.93 17.08
CA PRO A 157 -14.57 -13.00 16.88
C PRO A 157 -15.12 -11.59 16.62
N PRO A 158 -14.40 -10.54 17.03
CA PRO A 158 -14.83 -9.18 16.76
C PRO A 158 -14.78 -8.88 15.27
N ASP A 159 -15.83 -8.26 14.74
CA ASP A 159 -15.83 -7.75 13.37
C ASP A 159 -14.81 -6.61 13.24
N LEU A 160 -14.17 -6.47 12.08
CA LEU A 160 -13.25 -5.37 11.80
C LEU A 160 -13.37 -4.90 10.35
N ALA A 161 -13.81 -3.65 10.21
CA ALA A 161 -13.83 -2.94 8.94
C ALA A 161 -13.14 -1.58 9.08
N VAL A 162 -12.45 -1.17 8.02
CA VAL A 162 -11.90 0.17 7.86
C VAL A 162 -12.81 0.91 6.88
N THR A 163 -13.34 2.04 7.29
CA THR A 163 -14.24 2.88 6.46
C THR A 163 -13.54 4.12 5.93
N ASN A 164 -12.47 4.57 6.62
CA ASN A 164 -11.59 5.63 6.13
C ASN A 164 -10.12 5.22 6.29
N PRO A 165 -9.36 5.08 5.19
CA PRO A 165 -9.80 5.25 3.80
C PRO A 165 -10.76 4.16 3.33
N ALA A 166 -11.60 4.47 2.34
CA ALA A 166 -12.51 3.49 1.72
C ALA A 166 -11.78 2.44 0.86
N GLN A 167 -10.55 2.75 0.44
CA GLN A 167 -9.68 1.87 -0.33
C GLN A 167 -8.48 1.46 0.51
N ALA A 168 -7.96 0.25 0.28
CA ALA A 168 -6.80 -0.26 1.00
C ALA A 168 -5.49 0.47 0.63
N VAL A 169 -5.42 1.11 -0.53
CA VAL A 169 -4.26 1.89 -0.99
C VAL A 169 -4.76 3.25 -1.43
N ILE A 170 -4.17 4.33 -0.89
CA ILE A 170 -4.48 5.70 -1.28
C ILE A 170 -3.21 6.54 -1.38
N ASP A 171 -3.26 7.56 -2.24
CA ASP A 171 -2.26 8.61 -2.30
C ASP A 171 -2.84 9.88 -1.67
N VAL A 172 -2.03 10.58 -0.87
CA VAL A 172 -2.43 11.83 -0.22
C VAL A 172 -1.48 12.96 -0.63
N GLU A 173 -1.86 14.20 -0.31
CA GLU A 173 -1.03 15.37 -0.58
C GLU A 173 0.33 15.27 0.13
N GLU A 174 1.39 15.76 -0.52
CA GLU A 174 2.77 15.79 -0.02
C GLU A 174 2.97 16.55 1.30
N SER A 175 2.02 17.42 1.65
CA SER A 175 2.03 18.22 2.88
C SER A 175 1.43 17.49 4.09
N LYS A 176 0.78 16.33 3.89
CA LYS A 176 0.12 15.58 4.96
C LYS A 176 1.15 14.87 5.85
N THR A 177 1.10 15.17 7.14
CA THR A 177 1.93 14.55 8.18
C THR A 177 1.16 13.58 9.07
N SER A 178 -0.16 13.54 8.97
CA SER A 178 -1.01 12.60 9.71
C SER A 178 -2.26 12.23 8.91
N TYR A 179 -2.87 11.10 9.26
CA TYR A 179 -4.12 10.63 8.68
C TYR A 179 -5.06 10.13 9.76
N ARG A 180 -6.36 10.40 9.62
CA ARG A 180 -7.39 9.88 10.52
C ARG A 180 -7.94 8.57 10.00
N LEU A 181 -7.41 7.45 10.49
CA LEU A 181 -7.99 6.13 10.23
C LEU A 181 -9.30 5.99 11.00
N ALA A 182 -10.31 5.44 10.34
CA ALA A 182 -11.61 5.18 10.96
C ALA A 182 -12.24 3.91 10.41
N GLY A 183 -13.13 3.32 11.19
CA GLY A 183 -13.78 2.07 10.85
C GLY A 183 -14.87 1.67 11.84
N THR A 184 -15.30 0.42 11.71
CA THR A 184 -16.26 -0.20 12.62
C THR A 184 -15.69 -1.49 13.18
N SER A 185 -16.03 -1.81 14.43
CA SER A 185 -15.72 -3.06 15.09
C SER A 185 -16.79 -3.37 16.15
N THR A 186 -16.68 -4.53 16.81
CA THR A 186 -17.53 -4.83 17.97
C THR A 186 -17.35 -3.76 19.05
N ALA A 187 -18.45 -3.29 19.63
CA ALA A 187 -18.43 -2.28 20.69
C ALA A 187 -17.49 -2.71 21.83
N GLY A 188 -16.61 -1.79 22.28
CA GLY A 188 -15.61 -2.06 23.31
C GLY A 188 -14.36 -2.82 22.82
N ALA A 189 -14.29 -3.25 21.56
CA ALA A 189 -13.08 -3.88 21.02
C ALA A 189 -11.88 -2.92 21.04
N THR A 190 -10.71 -3.44 21.41
CA THR A 190 -9.44 -2.70 21.35
C THR A 190 -8.85 -2.85 19.96
N ILE A 191 -8.75 -1.75 19.23
CA ILE A 191 -8.12 -1.67 17.92
C ILE A 191 -6.63 -1.41 18.11
N SER A 192 -5.79 -2.22 17.49
CA SER A 192 -4.34 -2.04 17.47
C SER A 192 -3.88 -1.81 16.03
N ILE A 193 -3.06 -0.79 15.82
CA ILE A 193 -2.51 -0.44 14.51
C ILE A 193 -1.00 -0.47 14.59
N LEU A 194 -0.39 -1.42 13.88
CA LEU A 194 1.04 -1.60 13.79
C LEU A 194 1.56 -0.98 12.49
N THR A 195 2.68 -0.26 12.61
CA THR A 195 3.42 0.29 11.48
C THR A 195 4.83 -0.30 11.50
N PRO A 196 5.37 -0.79 10.37
CA PRO A 196 6.75 -1.27 10.32
C PRO A 196 7.75 -0.24 10.85
N GLY A 197 8.61 -0.65 11.77
CA GLY A 197 9.63 0.21 12.37
C GLY A 197 9.15 1.11 13.53
N GLN A 198 7.91 0.94 13.99
CA GLN A 198 7.40 1.60 15.20
C GLN A 198 7.31 0.57 16.35
N GLU A 199 7.92 0.87 17.50
CA GLU A 199 7.95 -0.06 18.64
C GLU A 199 6.61 -0.19 19.36
N GLN A 200 5.84 0.90 19.45
CA GLN A 200 4.55 0.94 20.14
C GLN A 200 3.42 1.08 19.11
N PRO A 201 2.44 0.15 19.06
CA PRO A 201 1.31 0.27 18.15
C PRO A 201 0.38 1.41 18.60
N TYR A 202 -0.29 2.05 17.65
CA TYR A 202 -1.40 2.94 18.00
C TYR A 202 -2.56 2.08 18.54
N ARG A 203 -3.20 2.53 19.62
CA ARG A 203 -4.35 1.83 20.22
C ARG A 203 -5.54 2.77 20.42
N THR A 204 -6.72 2.28 20.08
CA THR A 204 -7.99 2.96 20.35
C THR A 204 -9.07 1.92 20.68
N THR A 205 -10.18 2.34 21.27
CA THR A 205 -11.29 1.45 21.63
C THR A 205 -12.51 1.81 20.79
N ALA A 206 -13.20 0.80 20.26
CA ALA A 206 -14.46 0.98 19.57
C ALA A 206 -15.54 1.48 20.54
N GLN A 207 -16.26 2.52 20.14
CA GLN A 207 -17.33 3.15 20.90
C GLN A 207 -18.54 2.21 21.06
N SER A 208 -19.55 2.64 21.81
CA SER A 208 -20.77 1.86 22.04
C SER A 208 -21.57 1.60 20.76
N ASP A 209 -21.44 2.47 19.75
CA ASP A 209 -22.02 2.31 18.42
C ASP A 209 -21.15 1.46 17.48
N GLY A 210 -20.02 0.94 17.96
CA GLY A 210 -19.05 0.15 17.21
C GLY A 210 -18.08 0.97 16.36
N THR A 211 -18.18 2.30 16.34
CA THR A 211 -17.26 3.14 15.56
C THR A 211 -15.93 3.33 16.27
N TRP A 212 -14.86 3.41 15.49
CA TRP A 212 -13.53 3.75 16.01
C TRP A 212 -12.83 4.72 15.07
N ALA A 213 -11.99 5.58 15.63
CA ALA A 213 -11.12 6.47 14.88
C ALA A 213 -9.86 6.79 15.67
N ILE A 214 -8.75 6.96 14.97
CA ILE A 214 -7.46 7.37 15.54
C ILE A 214 -6.64 8.14 14.51
N GLN A 215 -5.86 9.12 14.95
CA GLN A 215 -4.86 9.76 14.11
C GLN A 215 -3.55 8.96 14.15
N VAL A 216 -3.02 8.68 12.97
CA VAL A 216 -1.71 8.05 12.78
C VAL A 216 -0.79 9.02 12.06
N ASP A 217 0.51 8.95 12.37
CA ASP A 217 1.50 9.80 11.74
C ASP A 217 1.88 9.23 10.37
N LEU A 218 2.10 10.11 9.40
CA LEU A 218 2.56 9.78 8.08
C LEU A 218 4.00 10.25 7.89
N ARG A 219 4.79 9.42 7.22
CA ARG A 219 6.12 9.73 6.69
C ARG A 219 6.03 9.84 5.18
N ARG A 220 7.05 10.46 4.57
CA ARG A 220 7.19 10.47 3.11
C ARG A 220 7.40 9.05 2.58
N GLY A 221 6.88 8.80 1.40
CA GLY A 221 6.83 7.47 0.79
C GLY A 221 5.63 6.66 1.28
N GLN A 222 5.78 5.34 1.29
CA GLN A 222 4.71 4.40 1.58
C GLN A 222 4.59 4.16 3.09
N ASN A 223 3.42 4.45 3.66
CA ASN A 223 3.08 4.14 5.05
C ASN A 223 2.13 2.94 5.07
N ARG A 224 2.57 1.83 5.65
CA ARG A 224 1.77 0.62 5.78
C ARG A 224 1.28 0.46 7.21
N PHE A 225 -0.02 0.36 7.38
CA PHE A 225 -0.71 0.17 8.65
C PHE A 225 -1.39 -1.20 8.68
N GLU A 226 -1.04 -2.03 9.65
CA GLU A 226 -1.68 -3.31 9.92
C GLU A 226 -2.60 -3.16 11.12
N ILE A 227 -3.91 -3.30 10.87
CA ILE A 227 -4.98 -3.01 11.82
C ILE A 227 -5.57 -4.33 12.27
N SER A 228 -5.55 -4.58 13.57
CA SER A 228 -6.21 -5.71 14.22
C SER A 228 -7.17 -5.21 15.30
N ALA A 229 -8.10 -6.06 15.71
CA ALA A 229 -9.02 -5.78 16.80
C ALA A 229 -9.03 -6.97 17.77
N VAL A 230 -9.07 -6.69 19.06
CA VAL A 230 -9.14 -7.68 20.13
C VAL A 230 -10.32 -7.37 21.01
N ASN A 231 -11.16 -8.36 21.29
CA ASN A 231 -12.21 -8.21 22.29
C ASN A 231 -11.57 -8.30 23.70
N PRO A 232 -11.62 -7.24 24.53
CA PRO A 232 -10.94 -7.22 25.83
C PRO A 232 -11.53 -8.21 26.84
N GLU A 233 -12.79 -8.62 26.69
CA GLU A 233 -13.44 -9.58 27.60
C GLU A 233 -13.04 -11.02 27.33
N THR A 234 -12.77 -11.35 26.05
CA THR A 234 -12.55 -12.73 25.61
C THR A 234 -11.11 -12.99 25.16
N GLY A 235 -10.33 -11.93 24.94
CA GLY A 235 -8.97 -11.99 24.40
C GLY A 235 -8.89 -12.45 22.94
N LYS A 236 -10.03 -12.65 22.25
CA LYS A 236 -10.04 -13.11 20.86
C LYS A 236 -9.72 -11.98 19.89
N GLU A 237 -8.86 -12.28 18.92
CA GLU A 237 -8.52 -11.39 17.82
C GLU A 237 -9.54 -11.50 16.68
N ALA A 238 -9.68 -10.45 15.88
CA ALA A 238 -10.46 -10.46 14.66
C ALA A 238 -9.90 -11.48 13.66
N GLU A 239 -10.78 -12.19 12.95
CA GLU A 239 -10.38 -13.27 12.02
C GLU A 239 -9.50 -12.80 10.87
N THR A 240 -9.62 -11.53 10.44
CA THR A 240 -8.84 -11.00 9.32
C THR A 240 -8.31 -9.60 9.67
N PRO A 241 -7.00 -9.44 9.91
CA PRO A 241 -6.42 -8.11 10.05
C PRO A 241 -6.58 -7.33 8.74
N ARG A 242 -6.71 -6.01 8.84
CA ARG A 242 -6.86 -5.11 7.70
C ARG A 242 -5.55 -4.37 7.46
N THR A 243 -5.10 -4.32 6.22
CA THR A 243 -3.92 -3.53 5.84
C THR A 243 -4.35 -2.30 5.05
N VAL A 244 -3.86 -1.14 5.47
CA VAL A 244 -4.03 0.13 4.77
C VAL A 244 -2.66 0.66 4.39
N VAL A 245 -2.53 1.12 3.16
CA VAL A 245 -1.31 1.72 2.62
C VAL A 245 -1.61 3.15 2.19
N ILE A 246 -0.87 4.10 2.75
CA ILE A 246 -1.00 5.52 2.45
C ILE A 246 0.32 6.03 1.89
N THR A 247 0.33 6.45 0.63
CA THR A 247 1.52 7.01 -0.01
C THR A 247 1.50 8.53 0.13
N VAL A 248 2.55 9.08 0.75
CA VAL A 248 2.83 10.52 0.73
C VAL A 248 3.95 10.73 -0.29
N PRO A 249 3.72 11.42 -1.42
CA PRO A 249 4.75 11.66 -2.42
C PRO A 249 5.92 12.47 -1.84
N PHE A 250 7.11 12.28 -2.38
CA PHE A 250 8.26 13.12 -2.05
C PHE A 250 8.12 14.49 -2.74
N LEU A 251 8.41 15.58 -2.02
CA LEU A 251 8.53 16.90 -2.66
C LEU A 251 9.58 16.82 -3.78
N VAL A 252 9.16 17.03 -5.02
CA VAL A 252 10.07 17.20 -6.15
C VAL A 252 10.29 18.69 -6.34
N PHE A 253 11.42 19.21 -5.86
CA PHE A 253 11.80 20.58 -6.16
C PHE A 253 12.34 20.62 -7.60
N GLN A 254 11.61 21.25 -8.50
CA GLN A 254 12.12 21.50 -9.85
C GLN A 254 13.26 22.52 -9.76
N ALA A 255 14.43 22.16 -10.27
CA ALA A 255 15.54 23.09 -10.38
C ALA A 255 15.15 24.23 -11.36
N PRO A 256 15.54 25.48 -11.06
CA PRO A 256 15.28 26.56 -12.00
C PRO A 256 16.08 26.35 -13.29
N THR A 257 15.52 26.75 -14.43
CA THR A 257 16.31 26.89 -15.66
C THR A 257 16.79 28.32 -15.75
N LEU A 258 17.99 28.56 -16.29
CA LEU A 258 18.55 29.90 -16.47
C LEU A 258 19.14 30.03 -17.87
N THR A 259 18.76 31.09 -18.57
CA THR A 259 19.36 31.51 -19.85
C THR A 259 19.72 32.98 -19.76
N VAL A 260 21.00 33.29 -19.81
CA VAL A 260 21.53 34.66 -19.84
C VAL A 260 21.72 35.08 -21.29
N THR A 261 21.00 36.10 -21.75
CA THR A 261 21.08 36.62 -23.13
C THR A 261 22.16 37.69 -23.27
N GLN A 262 22.33 38.53 -22.24
CA GLN A 262 23.47 39.44 -22.13
C GLN A 262 24.16 39.29 -20.76
N PRO A 263 25.50 39.43 -20.71
CA PRO A 263 26.35 39.65 -21.88
C PRO A 263 26.57 38.38 -22.69
N VAL A 264 26.90 38.55 -23.96
CA VAL A 264 27.20 37.43 -24.87
C VAL A 264 28.61 36.90 -24.55
N GLU A 265 28.72 35.58 -24.34
CA GLU A 265 29.99 34.90 -24.02
C GLU A 265 31.10 35.26 -25.02
N GLY A 266 32.28 35.59 -24.52
CA GLY A 266 33.48 35.90 -25.29
C GLY A 266 33.48 37.28 -25.95
N THR A 267 32.42 38.07 -25.78
CA THR A 267 32.30 39.38 -26.43
C THR A 267 33.25 40.41 -25.82
N THR A 268 33.83 41.24 -26.70
CA THR A 268 34.59 42.42 -26.28
C THR A 268 33.68 43.64 -26.33
N TYR A 269 33.49 44.29 -25.19
CA TYR A 269 32.67 45.48 -25.04
C TYR A 269 33.54 46.74 -25.05
N GLY A 270 33.06 47.75 -25.78
CA GLY A 270 33.72 49.05 -25.98
C GLY A 270 33.62 50.02 -24.81
N ASN A 271 32.83 49.70 -23.79
CA ASN A 271 32.64 50.50 -22.59
C ASN A 271 32.44 49.59 -21.36
N GLY A 272 32.47 50.20 -20.19
CA GLY A 272 32.34 49.51 -18.91
C GLY A 272 30.92 49.17 -18.51
N ALA A 273 29.88 49.67 -19.19
CA ALA A 273 28.48 49.50 -18.78
C ALA A 273 27.89 48.23 -19.40
N ILE A 274 27.99 47.11 -18.66
CA ILE A 274 27.61 45.79 -19.16
C ILE A 274 26.18 45.44 -18.72
N ALA A 275 25.29 45.33 -19.70
CA ALA A 275 23.93 44.84 -19.46
C ALA A 275 23.95 43.36 -19.04
N VAL A 276 23.10 43.02 -18.06
CA VAL A 276 22.88 41.65 -17.62
C VAL A 276 21.39 41.37 -17.68
N GLU A 277 20.99 40.49 -18.58
CA GLU A 277 19.59 40.15 -18.83
C GLU A 277 19.44 38.69 -19.26
N GLY A 278 18.23 38.18 -19.12
CA GLY A 278 17.90 36.83 -19.53
C GLY A 278 16.53 36.38 -19.05
N THR A 279 16.34 35.07 -19.09
CA THR A 279 15.09 34.41 -18.69
C THR A 279 15.37 33.22 -17.78
N THR A 280 14.46 32.97 -16.86
CA THR A 280 14.52 31.83 -15.94
C THR A 280 13.13 31.23 -15.73
N THR A 281 13.06 29.93 -15.44
CA THR A 281 11.83 29.27 -14.98
C THR A 281 12.03 28.77 -13.56
N ASN A 282 10.96 28.74 -12.76
CA ASN A 282 10.96 28.24 -11.38
C ASN A 282 11.92 28.99 -10.41
N ALA A 283 12.47 30.14 -10.79
CA ALA A 283 13.25 31.00 -9.91
C ALA A 283 12.42 32.18 -9.39
N GLN A 284 12.67 32.57 -8.14
CA GLN A 284 12.08 33.78 -7.54
C GLN A 284 13.03 34.97 -7.62
N THR A 285 14.33 34.70 -7.45
CA THR A 285 15.36 35.74 -7.46
C THR A 285 16.51 35.38 -8.38
N VAL A 286 17.16 36.39 -8.90
CA VAL A 286 18.39 36.28 -9.68
C VAL A 286 19.43 37.20 -9.04
N MET A 287 20.66 36.71 -8.94
CA MET A 287 21.80 37.49 -8.47
C MET A 287 22.87 37.53 -9.56
N ALA A 288 23.41 38.70 -9.84
CA ALA A 288 24.54 38.89 -10.75
C ALA A 288 25.78 39.37 -9.99
N THR A 289 26.92 38.73 -10.22
CA THR A 289 28.23 39.11 -9.67
C THR A 289 29.25 39.23 -10.80
N ALA A 290 30.28 40.06 -10.64
CA ALA A 290 31.37 40.18 -11.60
C ALA A 290 32.73 39.99 -10.92
N THR A 291 33.54 39.10 -11.49
CA THR A 291 34.89 38.77 -11.00
C THR A 291 35.92 39.17 -12.03
N PHE A 292 36.93 39.93 -11.61
CA PHE A 292 38.03 40.32 -12.49
C PHE A 292 39.00 39.17 -12.71
N LEU A 293 39.26 38.85 -13.98
CA LEU A 293 40.15 37.76 -14.40
C LEU A 293 41.56 38.25 -14.82
N GLY A 294 41.80 39.56 -14.76
CA GLY A 294 43.08 40.18 -15.13
C GLY A 294 43.00 41.09 -16.35
N ALA A 295 44.14 41.66 -16.73
CA ALA A 295 44.22 42.57 -17.88
C ALA A 295 43.77 41.93 -19.20
N ALA A 296 43.29 42.77 -20.12
CA ALA A 296 43.01 42.37 -21.49
C ALA A 296 44.34 42.04 -22.23
N PRO A 297 44.36 41.08 -23.17
CA PRO A 297 45.55 40.78 -23.96
C PRO A 297 46.09 42.04 -24.67
N GLY A 298 47.36 42.39 -24.42
CA GLY A 298 48.00 43.56 -25.04
C GLY A 298 47.85 44.90 -24.30
N ALA A 299 47.15 44.94 -23.16
CA ALA A 299 47.04 46.16 -22.34
C ALA A 299 48.07 46.16 -21.18
N PRO A 300 48.64 47.33 -20.79
CA PRO A 300 49.45 47.43 -19.58
C PRO A 300 48.64 47.02 -18.35
N ALA A 301 49.25 46.27 -17.42
CA ALA A 301 48.59 45.80 -16.21
C ALA A 301 48.00 46.97 -15.41
N PRO A 302 46.70 46.97 -15.07
CA PRO A 302 46.15 48.03 -14.25
C PRO A 302 46.72 47.97 -12.83
N GLY A 303 47.02 49.14 -12.27
CA GLY A 303 47.39 49.31 -10.87
C GLY A 303 46.25 48.85 -9.95
N ALA A 304 46.65 48.25 -8.83
CA ALA A 304 45.89 47.58 -7.78
C ALA A 304 44.38 47.89 -7.63
N SER A 305 43.65 46.79 -7.39
CA SER A 305 42.28 46.66 -6.87
C SER A 305 41.14 46.64 -7.90
N ALA A 306 41.10 45.57 -8.70
CA ALA A 306 39.85 45.09 -9.26
C ALA A 306 39.14 44.24 -8.20
N GLU A 307 38.47 44.92 -7.27
CA GLU A 307 37.64 44.28 -6.24
C GLU A 307 36.43 43.63 -6.93
N PRO A 308 36.01 42.40 -6.57
CA PRO A 308 34.81 41.79 -7.13
C PRO A 308 33.61 42.72 -6.92
N ALA A 309 32.83 42.95 -7.97
CA ALA A 309 31.63 43.75 -7.84
C ALA A 309 30.67 43.05 -6.87
N LYS A 310 30.25 43.74 -5.80
CA LYS A 310 29.26 43.22 -4.86
C LYS A 310 28.01 42.79 -5.64
N GLY A 311 27.55 41.57 -5.38
CA GLY A 311 26.41 40.99 -6.09
C GLY A 311 25.15 41.83 -5.94
N THR A 312 24.45 42.06 -7.05
CA THR A 312 23.12 42.67 -7.04
C THR A 312 22.09 41.56 -7.17
N THR A 313 21.08 41.56 -6.30
CA THR A 313 19.97 40.60 -6.32
C THR A 313 18.68 41.30 -6.72
N MET A 314 17.89 40.67 -7.58
CA MET A 314 16.58 41.16 -8.00
C MET A 314 15.53 40.04 -8.01
N ASN A 315 14.25 40.41 -7.93
CA ASN A 315 13.15 39.50 -8.15
C ASN A 315 12.94 39.29 -9.66
N VAL A 316 12.59 38.07 -10.05
CA VAL A 316 12.23 37.72 -11.43
C VAL A 316 10.84 38.28 -11.75
N ALA A 317 10.64 38.79 -12.97
CA ALA A 317 9.34 39.25 -13.44
C ALA A 317 8.33 38.09 -13.61
N GLU A 318 7.04 38.40 -13.72
CA GLU A 318 5.98 37.38 -13.85
C GLU A 318 6.13 36.50 -15.11
N ASP A 319 6.73 37.03 -16.17
CA ASP A 319 7.01 36.31 -17.41
C ASP A 319 8.33 35.51 -17.39
N GLY A 320 9.04 35.51 -16.26
CA GLY A 320 10.32 34.83 -16.09
C GLY A 320 11.54 35.63 -16.57
N SER A 321 11.36 36.87 -17.05
CA SER A 321 12.46 37.73 -17.47
C SER A 321 13.16 38.42 -16.29
N PHE A 322 14.43 38.79 -16.50
CA PHE A 322 15.16 39.66 -15.59
C PHE A 322 16.10 40.58 -16.37
N GLU A 323 16.27 41.80 -15.87
CA GLU A 323 17.17 42.81 -16.42
C GLU A 323 17.76 43.64 -15.26
N PHE A 324 19.09 43.61 -15.12
CA PHE A 324 19.80 44.39 -14.12
C PHE A 324 20.16 45.78 -14.67
N ALA A 325 20.33 46.75 -13.77
CA ALA A 325 21.08 47.95 -14.11
C ALA A 325 22.48 47.56 -14.61
N PRO A 326 23.04 48.24 -15.63
CA PRO A 326 24.33 47.88 -16.19
C PRO A 326 25.43 47.81 -15.12
N LEU A 327 26.21 46.74 -15.15
CA LEU A 327 27.39 46.59 -14.29
C LEU A 327 28.48 47.50 -14.81
N GLU A 328 28.96 48.44 -13.99
CA GLU A 328 30.06 49.35 -14.32
C GLU A 328 31.42 48.69 -14.06
N LEU A 329 32.07 48.20 -15.12
CA LEU A 329 33.31 47.42 -15.09
C LEU A 329 34.50 48.21 -15.67
N THR A 330 35.69 47.98 -15.09
CA THR A 330 36.95 48.57 -15.60
C THR A 330 37.51 47.75 -16.77
N ALA A 331 38.53 48.28 -17.45
CA ALA A 331 39.19 47.56 -18.53
C ALA A 331 39.83 46.25 -18.05
N GLY A 332 39.60 45.18 -18.81
CA GLY A 332 40.17 43.86 -18.55
C GLY A 332 39.20 42.74 -18.84
N ARG A 333 39.57 41.54 -18.43
CA ARG A 333 38.76 40.34 -18.58
C ARG A 333 37.91 40.16 -17.33
N TRP A 334 36.64 39.85 -17.53
CA TRP A 334 35.67 39.68 -16.45
C TRP A 334 34.87 38.39 -16.63
N ALA A 335 34.58 37.71 -15.52
CA ALA A 335 33.58 36.65 -15.45
C ALA A 335 32.35 37.21 -14.73
N ILE A 336 31.22 37.30 -15.44
CA ILE A 336 29.94 37.69 -14.88
C ILE A 336 29.15 36.42 -14.56
N THR A 337 28.86 36.17 -13.29
CA THR A 337 28.14 34.98 -12.85
C THR A 337 26.73 35.37 -12.45
N VAL A 338 25.74 34.77 -13.13
CA VAL A 338 24.32 34.94 -12.86
C VAL A 338 23.80 33.69 -12.19
N THR A 339 23.16 33.83 -11.04
CA THR A 339 22.61 32.74 -10.24
C THR A 339 21.11 32.97 -10.00
N ALA A 340 20.28 32.10 -10.56
CA ALA A 340 18.85 32.06 -10.30
C ALA A 340 18.56 31.14 -9.10
N THR A 341 17.66 31.55 -8.21
CA THR A 341 17.30 30.81 -6.97
C THR A 341 15.79 30.64 -6.87
N SER A 342 15.33 29.40 -6.66
CA SER A 342 13.92 29.08 -6.43
C SER A 342 13.48 29.40 -5.01
N ALA A 343 12.16 29.39 -4.76
CA ALA A 343 11.58 29.57 -3.43
C ALA A 343 12.08 28.54 -2.40
N GLN A 344 12.45 27.36 -2.88
CA GLN A 344 12.93 26.24 -2.09
C GLN A 344 14.47 26.16 -2.04
N GLY A 345 15.15 27.21 -2.48
CA GLY A 345 16.61 27.35 -2.39
C GLY A 345 17.41 26.56 -3.43
N GLN A 346 16.76 26.00 -4.45
CA GLN A 346 17.48 25.36 -5.57
C GLN A 346 18.06 26.45 -6.47
N THR A 347 19.27 26.24 -6.98
CA THR A 347 19.98 27.25 -7.78
C THR A 347 20.37 26.74 -9.15
N ALA A 348 20.41 27.65 -10.12
CA ALA A 348 21.03 27.46 -11.42
C ALA A 348 21.94 28.64 -11.72
N THR A 349 23.13 28.36 -12.23
CA THR A 349 24.16 29.38 -12.45
C THR A 349 24.66 29.33 -13.88
N GLN A 350 24.89 30.50 -14.47
CA GLN A 350 25.56 30.65 -15.76
C GLN A 350 26.60 31.76 -15.66
N THR A 351 27.81 31.47 -16.13
CA THR A 351 28.91 32.44 -16.18
C THR A 351 29.11 32.91 -17.60
N ARG A 352 29.29 34.23 -17.76
CA ARG A 352 29.63 34.90 -19.01
C ARG A 352 31.01 35.54 -18.91
N ASN A 353 31.97 35.05 -19.70
CA ASN A 353 33.29 35.66 -19.78
C ASN A 353 33.31 36.72 -20.86
N ILE A 354 33.77 37.92 -20.51
CA ILE A 354 33.82 39.05 -21.43
C ILE A 354 35.16 39.77 -21.33
N VAL A 355 35.44 40.61 -22.33
CA VAL A 355 36.53 41.56 -22.28
C VAL A 355 35.95 42.96 -22.33
N VAL A 356 36.30 43.80 -21.36
CA VAL A 356 36.03 45.24 -21.42
C VAL A 356 37.28 45.90 -21.97
N ALA A 357 37.18 46.42 -23.18
CA ALA A 357 38.22 47.19 -23.83
C ALA A 357 37.61 48.52 -24.24
N TYR A 358 37.92 49.59 -23.50
CA TYR A 358 37.39 50.92 -23.82
C TYR A 358 37.76 51.31 -25.27
N SER A 359 36.76 51.38 -26.14
CA SER A 359 36.88 51.93 -27.48
C SER A 359 36.68 53.44 -27.36
N GLY A 360 37.75 54.14 -26.99
CA GLY A 360 37.75 55.59 -26.78
C GLY A 360 37.97 55.99 -25.32
N VAL A 361 37.23 57.01 -24.89
CA VAL A 361 37.51 57.80 -23.69
C VAL A 361 36.27 57.88 -22.81
N ASN A 362 36.25 57.08 -21.73
CA ASN A 362 35.28 57.20 -20.65
C ASN A 362 35.91 58.01 -19.51
N LEU A 363 35.50 59.27 -19.36
CA LEU A 363 36.03 60.18 -18.36
C LEU A 363 35.00 60.48 -17.29
N VAL A 364 35.28 60.06 -16.06
CA VAL A 364 34.54 60.47 -14.87
C VAL A 364 35.21 61.70 -14.27
N VAL A 365 34.40 62.75 -14.05
CA VAL A 365 34.81 64.00 -13.41
C VAL A 365 34.02 64.14 -12.10
N ALA A 366 34.74 64.11 -10.98
CA ALA A 366 34.16 64.24 -9.64
C ALA A 366 34.66 65.52 -8.97
N ILE A 367 33.73 66.39 -8.55
CA ILE A 367 34.06 67.63 -7.85
C ILE A 367 34.13 67.35 -6.35
N ARG A 368 35.28 67.58 -5.73
CA ARG A 368 35.50 67.36 -4.29
C ARG A 368 36.03 68.62 -3.62
N GLY A 369 35.50 68.95 -2.45
CA GLY A 369 35.86 70.16 -1.71
C GLY A 369 35.04 71.36 -2.15
N ASN A 370 35.54 72.15 -3.10
CA ASN A 370 34.90 73.40 -3.54
C ASN A 370 34.15 73.23 -4.87
N PRO A 371 33.09 74.02 -5.12
CA PRO A 371 32.44 74.07 -6.43
C PRO A 371 33.45 74.42 -7.54
N ALA A 372 33.28 73.80 -8.71
CA ALA A 372 34.16 74.01 -9.84
C ALA A 372 33.35 74.27 -11.12
N TRP A 373 33.73 75.29 -11.87
CA TRP A 373 33.24 75.49 -13.23
C TRP A 373 33.88 74.45 -14.15
N VAL A 374 33.08 73.73 -14.94
CA VAL A 374 33.58 72.70 -15.85
C VAL A 374 33.00 72.89 -17.24
N LYS A 375 33.88 72.91 -18.25
CA LYS A 375 33.56 72.95 -19.68
C LYS A 375 34.27 71.79 -20.37
N VAL A 376 33.55 71.06 -21.22
CA VAL A 376 33.99 69.76 -21.73
C VAL A 376 33.76 69.69 -23.23
N TRP A 377 34.79 69.25 -23.94
CA TRP A 377 34.72 68.85 -25.34
C TRP A 377 34.88 67.34 -25.44
N VAL A 378 34.02 66.72 -26.23
CA VAL A 378 34.09 65.29 -26.55
C VAL A 378 34.38 65.21 -28.04
N ASP A 379 35.44 64.50 -28.41
CA ASP A 379 35.87 64.34 -29.81
C ASP A 379 36.04 65.65 -30.57
N GLY A 380 36.45 66.71 -29.85
CA GLY A 380 36.65 68.04 -30.41
C GLY A 380 35.41 68.93 -30.41
N GLU A 381 34.22 68.36 -30.26
CA GLU A 381 32.94 69.08 -30.20
C GLU A 381 32.58 69.46 -28.76
N LEU A 382 32.05 70.67 -28.58
CA LEU A 382 31.62 71.13 -27.25
C LEU A 382 30.37 70.36 -26.83
N VAL A 383 30.43 69.63 -25.73
CA VAL A 383 29.25 68.94 -25.18
C VAL A 383 28.24 70.01 -24.77
N GLY A 384 26.99 69.92 -25.24
CA GLY A 384 25.95 70.95 -25.13
C GLY A 384 25.57 71.39 -23.70
N PRO A 385 24.29 71.44 -23.30
CA PRO A 385 23.88 72.15 -22.08
C PRO A 385 24.59 71.68 -20.80
N GLN A 386 25.14 70.46 -20.76
CA GLN A 386 25.88 69.91 -19.63
C GLN A 386 27.29 70.48 -19.40
N SER A 387 27.82 71.31 -20.30
CA SER A 387 29.13 71.96 -20.13
C SER A 387 29.03 73.47 -19.94
N GLY A 388 30.08 74.10 -19.40
CA GLY A 388 30.17 75.56 -19.26
C GLY A 388 29.45 76.14 -18.03
N ARG A 389 29.27 75.33 -16.97
CA ARG A 389 28.58 75.73 -15.73
C ARG A 389 29.36 75.35 -14.47
N VAL A 390 28.98 75.92 -13.34
CA VAL A 390 29.50 75.56 -12.01
C VAL A 390 28.80 74.32 -11.49
N PHE A 391 29.59 73.33 -11.07
CA PHE A 391 29.12 72.14 -10.38
C PHE A 391 29.45 72.23 -8.89
N ALA A 392 28.48 71.89 -8.06
CA ALA A 392 28.65 71.84 -6.61
C ALA A 392 29.59 70.69 -6.21
N ALA A 393 30.21 70.82 -5.03
CA ALA A 393 30.99 69.75 -4.42
C ALA A 393 30.13 68.50 -4.20
N GLY A 394 30.72 67.32 -4.40
CA GLY A 394 30.05 66.03 -4.34
C GLY A 394 29.42 65.59 -5.66
N LYS A 395 29.34 66.45 -6.68
CA LYS A 395 28.81 66.06 -7.99
C LYS A 395 29.82 65.20 -8.76
N THR A 396 29.35 64.09 -9.32
CA THR A 396 30.08 63.23 -10.26
C THR A 396 29.36 63.25 -11.61
N ILE A 397 30.14 63.34 -12.69
CA ILE A 397 29.65 63.45 -14.07
C ILE A 397 30.52 62.53 -14.94
N THR A 398 29.90 61.83 -15.88
CA THR A 398 30.60 60.92 -16.78
C THR A 398 30.46 61.42 -18.22
N PHE A 399 31.56 61.38 -18.96
CA PHE A 399 31.63 61.76 -20.37
C PHE A 399 32.18 60.59 -21.19
N HIS A 400 31.61 60.38 -22.37
CA HIS A 400 32.01 59.31 -23.28
C HIS A 400 32.42 59.93 -24.62
N GLY A 401 33.62 59.61 -25.09
CA GLY A 401 34.13 59.99 -26.41
C GLY A 401 34.79 58.81 -27.12
N THR A 402 34.98 58.94 -28.43
CA THR A 402 35.56 57.93 -29.33
C THR A 402 37.07 58.08 -29.45
N THR A 403 37.56 59.32 -29.41
CA THR A 403 38.96 59.70 -29.68
C THR A 403 39.56 60.51 -28.53
N SER A 404 38.81 61.44 -27.94
CA SER A 404 39.32 62.31 -26.87
C SER A 404 38.20 62.93 -26.04
N VAL A 405 38.51 63.24 -24.78
CA VAL A 405 37.72 64.15 -23.96
C VAL A 405 38.66 65.23 -23.47
N GLU A 406 38.28 66.49 -23.60
CA GLU A 406 39.05 67.63 -23.12
C GLU A 406 38.21 68.38 -22.09
N VAL A 407 38.76 68.58 -20.89
CA VAL A 407 38.05 69.22 -19.78
C VAL A 407 38.80 70.46 -19.35
N ARG A 408 38.12 71.60 -19.41
CA ARG A 408 38.53 72.83 -18.75
C ARG A 408 37.81 72.95 -17.42
N THR A 409 38.57 73.06 -16.34
CA THR A 409 38.03 73.27 -15.00
C THR A 409 38.57 74.56 -14.41
N GLY A 410 37.70 75.34 -13.75
CA GLY A 410 38.06 76.58 -13.05
C GLY A 410 38.74 76.34 -11.69
N SER A 411 38.68 75.10 -11.16
CA SER A 411 39.35 74.72 -9.92
C SER A 411 39.91 73.30 -10.05
N SER A 412 41.08 73.19 -10.66
CA SER A 412 41.74 71.90 -10.95
C SER A 412 42.09 71.10 -9.70
N GLY A 413 42.44 71.78 -8.60
CA GLY A 413 42.68 71.14 -7.30
C GLY A 413 41.42 70.61 -6.58
N SER A 414 40.23 70.93 -7.08
CA SER A 414 38.95 70.40 -6.58
C SER A 414 38.28 69.44 -7.58
N THR A 415 38.94 69.15 -8.70
CA THR A 415 38.39 68.32 -9.79
C THR A 415 39.19 67.04 -9.89
N HIS A 416 38.56 65.92 -9.52
CA HIS A 416 39.16 64.59 -9.62
C HIS A 416 38.73 63.92 -10.92
N PHE A 417 39.68 63.28 -11.58
CA PHE A 417 39.47 62.58 -12.83
C PHE A 417 39.64 61.07 -12.64
N ALA A 418 38.80 60.28 -13.31
CA ALA A 418 39.07 58.88 -13.56
C ALA A 418 38.86 58.60 -15.05
N LEU A 419 39.87 58.03 -15.69
CA LEU A 419 39.89 57.76 -17.13
C LEU A 419 39.83 56.25 -17.35
N ASN A 420 38.83 55.80 -18.09
CA ASN A 420 38.63 54.38 -18.42
C ASN A 420 38.64 53.48 -17.17
N GLY A 421 38.03 53.98 -16.08
CA GLY A 421 37.97 53.30 -14.79
C GLY A 421 39.21 53.45 -13.90
N VAL A 422 40.31 54.04 -14.40
CA VAL A 422 41.53 54.29 -13.63
C VAL A 422 41.46 55.68 -13.00
N SER A 423 41.52 55.74 -11.66
CA SER A 423 41.56 57.00 -10.93
C SER A 423 42.89 57.73 -11.17
N LEU A 424 42.81 58.96 -11.68
CA LEU A 424 43.96 59.84 -11.90
C LEU A 424 44.14 60.88 -10.78
N GLY A 425 43.16 61.00 -9.89
CA GLY A 425 43.17 62.02 -8.84
C GLY A 425 43.00 63.43 -9.38
N VAL A 426 43.62 64.41 -8.71
CA VAL A 426 43.67 65.80 -9.18
C VAL A 426 44.88 65.99 -10.08
N LEU A 427 44.69 66.62 -11.23
CA LEU A 427 45.79 66.86 -12.19
C LEU A 427 46.41 68.26 -12.03
N GLY A 428 45.75 69.16 -11.31
CA GLY A 428 46.11 70.57 -11.28
C GLY A 428 46.03 71.24 -9.91
N LYS A 429 46.39 72.52 -9.87
CA LYS A 429 46.41 73.33 -8.62
C LYS A 429 45.03 73.89 -8.30
N SER A 430 44.74 74.09 -7.02
CA SER A 430 43.48 74.71 -6.56
C SER A 430 43.36 76.15 -7.04
N GLY A 431 42.18 76.55 -7.51
CA GLY A 431 41.88 77.92 -7.93
C GLY A 431 42.53 78.39 -9.25
N VAL A 432 43.27 77.54 -9.96
CA VAL A 432 43.84 77.86 -11.27
C VAL A 432 43.00 77.19 -12.36
N PRO A 433 42.41 77.96 -13.29
CA PRO A 433 41.73 77.39 -14.44
C PRO A 433 42.71 76.68 -15.38
N GLU A 434 42.53 75.38 -15.59
CA GLU A 434 43.39 74.59 -16.47
C GLU A 434 42.54 73.73 -17.40
N THR A 435 43.13 73.37 -18.54
CA THR A 435 42.48 72.49 -19.54
C THR A 435 43.34 71.27 -19.74
N TRP A 436 42.69 70.11 -19.66
CA TRP A 436 43.33 68.80 -19.70
C TRP A 436 42.70 67.98 -20.82
N LEU A 437 43.54 67.49 -21.73
CA LEU A 437 43.17 66.59 -22.80
C LEU A 437 43.42 65.15 -22.37
N PHE A 438 42.39 64.33 -22.47
CA PHE A 438 42.39 62.90 -22.20
C PHE A 438 42.26 62.17 -23.54
N LYS A 439 43.37 61.58 -24.00
CA LYS A 439 43.46 60.86 -25.27
C LYS A 439 44.23 59.54 -25.07
N PRO A 440 43.61 58.49 -24.52
CA PRO A 440 44.20 57.15 -24.44
C PRO A 440 44.78 56.70 -25.79
N PRO A 441 45.92 55.99 -25.81
CA PRO A 441 46.67 55.50 -24.65
C PRO A 441 47.59 56.55 -24.00
N ASP A 442 47.66 57.76 -24.53
CA ASP A 442 48.57 58.80 -24.03
C ASP A 442 48.15 59.31 -22.64
N PRO A 443 49.11 59.67 -21.76
CA PRO A 443 48.79 60.28 -20.48
C PRO A 443 48.06 61.62 -20.68
N PRO A 444 47.25 62.07 -19.70
CA PRO A 444 46.59 63.36 -19.79
C PRO A 444 47.59 64.51 -19.99
N VAL A 445 47.32 65.38 -20.97
CA VAL A 445 48.19 66.51 -21.29
C VAL A 445 47.46 67.82 -21.05
N LYS A 446 48.15 68.80 -20.46
CA LYS A 446 47.63 70.15 -20.28
C LYS A 446 47.64 70.90 -21.62
N THR A 447 46.52 71.52 -21.99
CA THR A 447 46.37 72.30 -23.23
C THR A 447 46.10 73.78 -22.92
N GLN A 448 46.15 74.62 -23.97
CA GLN A 448 45.86 76.06 -23.87
C GLN A 448 44.44 76.42 -24.35
N ARG A 449 43.57 75.43 -24.56
CA ARG A 449 42.20 75.66 -25.03
C ARG A 449 41.38 76.39 -23.95
N THR A 450 40.52 77.34 -24.34
CA THR A 450 39.77 78.21 -23.41
C THR A 450 38.25 78.09 -23.51
#